data_AF-A0A962PXR9-F1
#
_entry.id   AF-A0A962PXR9-F1
#
_cell.length_a   1.000
_cell.length_b   1.000
_cell.length_c   1.000
_cell.angle_alpha   90.00
_cell.angle_beta   90.00
_cell.angle_gamma   90.00
#
_symmetry.space_group_name_H-M   'P 1'
#
loop_
_entity.id
_entity.type
_entity.pdbx_description
1 polymer ?
#
loop_
_entity_poly.entity_id
_entity_poly.type
_entity_poly.pdbx_seq_one_letter_code
_entity_poly.pdbx_strand_id
1 'polypeptide(L)' 'MSKTKLLNIRIDPDLKKRAKRLAAADNRSLSNWVTSLIAQKVKEAEKEDVKAGKKKPV' A
#
# COMPACT_ATOMS: atom_id res chain seq x y z
N MET A 1 -11.25 16.50 -4.49
CA MET A 1 -10.67 15.73 -3.37
C MET A 1 -11.75 14.82 -2.80
N SER A 2 -11.84 13.58 -3.30
CA SER A 2 -12.80 12.60 -2.80
C SER A 2 -12.50 12.28 -1.33
N LYS A 3 -13.52 12.19 -0.47
CA LYS A 3 -13.35 11.93 0.97
C LYS A 3 -12.49 10.68 1.18
N THR A 4 -11.29 10.85 1.74
CA THR A 4 -10.39 9.74 2.06
C THR A 4 -10.98 8.95 3.22
N LYS A 5 -11.26 7.66 3.02
CA LYS A 5 -11.65 6.76 4.11
C LYS A 5 -10.43 6.49 5.01
N LEU A 6 -10.63 6.54 6.32
CA LEU A 6 -9.59 6.21 7.30
C LEU A 6 -9.40 4.68 7.36
N LEU A 7 -8.13 4.26 7.38
CA LEU A 7 -7.75 2.86 7.55
C LEU A 7 -6.95 2.71 8.85
N ASN A 8 -7.59 2.18 9.88
CA ASN A 8 -6.99 1.98 11.19
C ASN A 8 -6.44 0.55 11.29
N ILE A 9 -5.12 0.40 11.31
CA ILE A 9 -4.45 -0.91 11.36
C ILE A 9 -3.63 -1.01 12.65
N ARG A 10 -3.71 -2.15 13.32
CA ARG A 10 -2.77 -2.52 14.39
C ARG A 10 -1.50 -3.06 13.75
N ILE A 11 -0.38 -2.42 14.03
CA ILE A 11 0.93 -2.85 13.58
C ILE A 11 1.88 -2.90 14.75
N ASP A 12 2.89 -3.75 14.63
CA ASP A 12 4.01 -3.77 15.55
C ASP A 12 4.66 -2.37 15.67
N PRO A 13 4.95 -1.89 16.89
CA PRO A 13 5.49 -0.56 17.11
C PRO A 13 6.88 -0.38 16.48
N ASP A 14 7.72 -1.41 16.47
CA ASP A 14 9.03 -1.36 15.83
C ASP A 14 8.92 -1.32 14.31
N LEU A 15 7.96 -2.04 13.74
CA LEU A 15 7.62 -1.92 12.32
C LEU A 15 7.18 -0.50 11.97
N LYS A 16 6.30 0.11 12.79
CA LYS A 16 5.88 1.52 12.59
C LYS A 16 7.06 2.48 12.60
N LYS A 17 8.00 2.30 13.55
CA LYS A 17 9.18 3.15 13.68
C LYS A 17 10.13 3.01 12.49
N ARG A 18 10.28 1.80 11.95
CA ARG A 18 11.08 1.54 10.74
C ARG A 18 10.41 2.12 9.49
N ALA A 19 9.11 1.88 9.31
CA ALA A 19 8.33 2.43 8.20
C ALA A 19 8.35 3.96 8.17
N LYS A 20 8.22 4.62 9.33
CA LYS A 20 8.30 6.09 9.43
C LYS A 20 9.66 6.63 8.98
N ARG A 21 10.75 5.92 9.28
CA ARG A 21 12.10 6.30 8.85
C ARG A 21 12.26 6.19 7.34
N LEU A 22 11.78 5.10 6.73
CA LEU A 22 11.81 4.92 5.28
C LEU A 22 10.96 5.98 4.55
N ALA A 23 9.75 6.25 5.05
CA ALA A 23 8.90 7.30 4.49
C ALA A 23 9.56 8.69 4.54
N ALA A 24 10.25 9.01 5.64
CA ALA A 24 10.97 10.27 5.78
C ALA A 24 12.17 10.37 4.81
N ALA A 25 12.90 9.27 4.58
CA ALA A 25 13.97 9.23 3.59
C ALA A 25 13.45 9.52 2.16
N ASP A 26 12.22 9.09 1.87
CA ASP A 26 11.54 9.36 0.59
C ASP A 26 10.86 10.75 0.52
N ASN A 27 11.06 11.64 1.50
CA ASN A 27 10.36 12.92 1.66
C ASN A 27 8.82 12.80 1.64
N ARG A 28 8.28 11.72 2.22
CA ARG A 28 6.83 11.43 2.23
C ARG A 28 6.31 11.21 3.65
N SER A 29 5.00 11.43 3.82
CA SER A 29 4.30 11.00 5.03
C SER A 29 4.17 9.49 5.07
N LEU A 30 4.06 8.91 6.27
CA LEU A 30 3.83 7.46 6.44
C LEU A 30 2.58 7.00 5.68
N SER A 31 1.49 7.78 5.74
CA SER A 31 0.25 7.44 5.04
C SER A 31 0.42 7.39 3.52
N ASN A 32 1.09 8.40 2.93
CA ASN A 32 1.33 8.43 1.49
C ASN A 32 2.28 7.31 1.06
N TRP A 33 3.31 7.05 1.85
CA TRP A 33 4.26 5.97 1.62
C TRP A 33 3.57 4.60 1.61
N VAL A 34 2.76 4.30 2.64
CA VAL A 34 1.96 3.07 2.70
C VAL A 34 0.97 2.99 1.54
N THR A 35 0.34 4.10 1.16
CA THR A 35 -0.60 4.15 0.03
C THR A 35 0.09 3.77 -1.27
N SER A 36 1.29 4.29 -1.54
CA SER A 36 2.08 3.92 -2.71
C SER A 36 2.47 2.44 -2.72
N LEU A 37 2.85 1.88 -1.56
CA LEU A 37 3.17 0.45 -1.45
C LEU A 37 1.96 -0.44 -1.75
N ILE A 38 0.80 -0.11 -1.18
CA ILE A 38 -0.45 -0.84 -1.44
C ILE A 38 -0.81 -0.73 -2.93
N ALA A 39 -0.77 0.48 -3.50
CA ALA A 39 -1.09 0.70 -4.90
C ALA A 39 -0.15 -0.08 -5.84
N GLN A 40 1.15 -0.11 -5.53
CA GLN A 40 2.12 -0.90 -6.30
C GLN A 40 1.81 -2.40 -6.19
N LYS A 41 1.54 -2.90 -4.98
CA LYS A 41 1.28 -4.32 -4.77
C LYS A 41 -0.01 -4.80 -5.42
N VAL A 42 -1.07 -3.97 -5.38
CA VAL A 42 -2.32 -4.23 -6.11
C VAL A 42 -2.07 -4.27 -7.61
N LYS A 43 -1.33 -3.31 -8.16
CA LYS A 43 -1.01 -3.26 -9.59
C LYS A 43 -0.16 -4.46 -10.04
N GLU A 44 0.75 -4.93 -9.20
CA GLU A 44 1.53 -6.16 -9.44
C GLU A 44 0.62 -7.38 -9.46
N ALA A 45 -0.24 -7.54 -8.45
CA ALA A 45 -1.19 -8.65 -8.37
C ALA A 45 -2.15 -8.66 -9.58
N GLU A 46 -2.71 -7.51 -9.96
CA GLU A 46 -3.58 -7.40 -11.14
C GLU A 46 -2.86 -7.80 -12.44
N LYS A 47 -1.57 -7.46 -12.58
CA LYS A 47 -0.76 -7.87 -13.74
C LYS A 47 -0.45 -9.37 -13.73
N GLU A 48 -0.20 -9.94 -12.56
CA GLU A 48 0.02 -11.38 -12.39
C GLU A 48 -1.27 -12.16 -12.68
N ASP A 49 -2.42 -11.68 -12.23
CA ASP A 49 -3.73 -12.26 -12.53
C ASP A 49 -4.05 -12.21 -14.03
N VAL A 50 -3.70 -11.11 -14.72
CA VAL A 50 -3.83 -10.99 -16.18
C VAL A 50 -2.88 -11.94 -16.92
N LYS A 51 -1.67 -12.18 -16.41
CA LYS A 51 -0.71 -13.14 -16.99
C LYS A 51 -1.06 -14.60 -16.67
N ALA A 52 -1.75 -14.87 -15.56
CA ALA A 52 -2.08 -16.21 -15.10
C ALA A 52 -3.43 -16.76 -15.63
N GLY A 53 -4.14 -16.03 -16.50
CA GLY A 53 -5.32 -16.55 -17.18
C GLY A 53 -6.51 -16.88 -16.28
N LYS A 54 -6.56 -16.37 -15.04
CA LYS A 54 -7.74 -16.56 -14.17
C LYS A 54 -8.78 -15.48 -14.49
N LYS A 55 -9.82 -15.89 -15.23
CA LYS A 55 -11.05 -15.12 -15.44
C LYS A 55 -11.59 -14.61 -14.10
N LYS A 56 -11.71 -13.29 -13.99
CA LYS A 56 -12.44 -12.57 -12.93
C LYS A 56 -13.88 -13.09 -12.86
N PRO A 57 -14.40 -13.60 -11.73
CA PRO A 57 -15.85 -13.70 -11.57
C PRO A 57 -16.40 -12.29 -11.36
N VAL A 58 -17.57 -12.08 -11.96
CA VAL A 58 -18.31 -10.82 -12.14
C VAL A 58 -18.63 -10.13 -10.82
#